data_AF-A0A763UWY6-F1
#
_entry.id   AF-A0A763UWY6-F1
#
_cell.length_a   1.000
_cell.length_b   1.000
_cell.length_c   1.000
_cell.angle_alpha   90.00
_cell.angle_beta   90.00
_cell.angle_gamma   90.00
#
_symmetry.space_group_name_H-M   'P 1'
#
loop_
_entity.id
_entity.type
_entity.pdbx_description
1 polymer ?
#
loop_
_entity_poly.entity_id
_entity_poly.type
_entity_poly.pdbx_seq_one_letter_code
_entity_poly.pdbx_strand_id
1 'polypeptide(L)'
;MKTLKQAAMQFLANVRQNRCTKLSYRDAIDGLSIDDKNEITRCTHKDSRATIAALRHLISEIESIESYEYIVILHNGNGYDVRTVYKSEEEALMQFRRYVMNNKKVSLTIG
;
A
#
# COMPACT_ATOMS: atom_id res chain seq x y z
N MET A 1 0.70 14.72 7.50
CA MET A 1 1.59 13.56 7.70
C MET A 1 2.07 13.10 6.34
N LYS A 2 3.37 12.94 6.12
CA LYS A 2 3.93 12.46 4.84
C LYS A 2 3.68 10.94 4.74
N THR A 3 3.25 10.44 3.59
CA THR A 3 3.08 8.99 3.40
C THR A 3 4.39 8.32 2.98
N LEU A 4 4.50 7.01 3.20
CA LEU A 4 5.65 6.21 2.74
C LEU A 4 5.89 6.38 1.23
N LYS A 5 4.84 6.33 0.42
CA LYS A 5 4.91 6.54 -1.04
C LYS A 5 5.49 7.90 -1.40
N GLN A 6 5.00 8.97 -0.77
CA GLN A 6 5.50 10.33 -1.01
C GLN A 6 6.98 10.47 -0.64
N ALA A 7 7.39 9.88 0.48
CA ALA A 7 8.79 9.86 0.89
C ALA A 7 9.68 9.09 -0.09
N ALA A 8 9.24 7.90 -0.54
CA ALA A 8 9.97 7.08 -1.50
C ALA A 8 10.12 7.80 -2.85
N MET A 9 9.05 8.43 -3.35
CA MET A 9 9.08 9.21 -4.59
C MET A 9 9.99 10.43 -4.49
N GLN A 10 9.94 11.17 -3.37
CA GLN A 10 10.82 12.31 -3.12
C GLN A 10 12.28 11.88 -3.07
N PHE A 11 12.58 10.78 -2.37
CA PHE A 11 13.93 10.26 -2.27
C PHE A 11 14.47 9.82 -3.63
N LEU A 12 13.65 9.07 -4.39
CA LEU A 12 13.97 8.62 -5.74
C LEU A 12 14.28 9.81 -6.66
N ALA A 13 13.45 10.86 -6.64
CA ALA A 13 13.66 12.06 -7.44
C ALA A 13 14.99 12.74 -7.11
N ASN A 14 15.30 12.92 -5.82
CA ASN A 14 16.54 13.53 -5.36
C ASN A 14 17.79 12.71 -5.78
N VAL A 15 17.76 11.38 -5.65
CA VAL A 15 18.88 10.52 -6.04
C VAL A 15 19.10 10.56 -7.55
N ARG A 16 18.02 10.59 -8.36
CA ARG A 16 18.13 10.72 -9.83
C ARG A 16 18.72 12.06 -10.28
N GLN A 17 18.58 13.10 -9.46
CA GLN A 17 19.20 14.41 -9.69
C GLN A 17 20.66 14.49 -9.20
N ASN A 18 21.29 13.36 -8.88
CA ASN A 18 22.64 13.27 -8.30
C ASN A 18 22.82 14.09 -7.01
N ARG A 19 21.73 14.35 -6.28
CA ARG A 19 21.78 15.00 -4.98
C ARG A 19 22.36 14.03 -3.95
N CYS A 20 23.10 14.55 -2.96
CA CYS A 20 23.74 13.73 -1.94
C CYS A 20 22.74 12.76 -1.27
N THR A 21 22.96 11.45 -1.41
CA THR A 21 22.04 10.39 -0.90
C THR A 21 21.74 10.56 0.58
N LYS A 22 22.73 10.94 1.40
CA LYS A 22 22.56 11.12 2.85
C LYS A 22 21.59 12.27 3.18
N LEU A 23 21.69 13.39 2.46
CA LEU A 23 20.78 14.53 2.64
C LEU A 23 19.39 14.18 2.10
N SER A 24 19.32 13.58 0.92
CA SER A 24 18.08 13.14 0.30
C SER A 24 17.31 12.14 1.18
N TYR A 25 18.01 11.22 1.82
CA TYR A 25 17.45 10.28 2.80
C TYR A 25 16.88 11.02 4.01
N ARG A 26 17.66 11.94 4.61
CA ARG A 26 17.25 12.73 5.77
C ARG A 26 15.97 13.54 5.48
N ASP A 27 15.91 14.19 4.32
CA ASP A 27 14.73 14.95 3.88
C ASP A 27 13.52 14.04 3.65
N ALA A 28 13.74 12.83 3.14
CA ALA A 28 12.67 11.87 2.85
C ALA A 28 12.03 11.32 4.12
N ILE A 29 12.84 10.92 5.11
CA ILE A 29 12.36 10.30 6.35
C ILE A 29 11.74 11.27 7.36
N ASP A 30 11.90 12.58 7.14
CA ASP A 30 11.36 13.59 8.04
C ASP A 30 9.83 13.54 8.08
N GLY A 31 9.26 13.54 9.30
CA GLY A 31 7.82 13.43 9.53
C GLY A 31 7.19 12.06 9.27
N LEU A 32 7.98 10.99 9.04
CA LEU A 32 7.49 9.61 8.92
C LEU A 32 7.37 8.89 10.28
N SER A 33 6.53 7.86 10.31
CA SER A 33 6.47 6.88 11.40
C SER A 33 7.78 6.06 11.47
N ILE A 34 8.05 5.40 12.60
CA ILE A 34 9.27 4.57 12.73
C ILE A 34 9.29 3.44 11.71
N ASP A 35 8.13 2.81 11.45
CA ASP A 35 8.03 1.71 10.51
C ASP A 35 8.30 2.15 9.07
N ASP A 36 7.72 3.29 8.65
CA ASP A 36 7.98 3.86 7.33
C ASP A 36 9.45 4.28 7.16
N LYS A 37 10.10 4.77 8.22
CA LYS A 37 11.53 5.07 8.20
C LYS A 37 12.37 3.82 7.97
N ASN A 38 11.99 2.70 8.60
CA ASN A 38 12.69 1.43 8.42
C ASN A 38 12.55 0.91 6.99
N GLU A 39 11.40 1.09 6.34
CA GLU A 39 11.22 0.77 4.92
C GLU A 39 12.14 1.60 4.02
N ILE A 40 12.17 2.92 4.18
CA ILE A 40 13.08 3.80 3.40
C ILE A 40 14.56 3.45 3.65
N THR A 41 14.90 3.11 4.90
CA THR A 41 16.26 2.70 5.28
C THR A 41 16.69 1.43 4.55
N ARG A 42 15.80 0.43 4.43
CA ARG A 42 16.07 -0.82 3.71
C ARG A 42 16.36 -0.59 2.22
N CYS A 43 15.78 0.44 1.62
CA CYS A 43 16.04 0.82 0.23
C CYS A 43 17.34 1.63 0.04
N THR A 44 18.02 2.03 1.11
CA THR A 44 19.18 2.93 1.04
C THR A 44 20.49 2.12 0.94
N HIS A 45 21.14 2.17 -0.22
CA HIS A 45 22.38 1.46 -0.49
C HIS A 45 23.56 2.43 -0.72
N LYS A 46 24.79 1.90 -0.61
CA LYS A 46 26.00 2.67 -0.96
C LYS A 46 26.03 3.06 -2.44
N ASP A 47 25.51 2.18 -3.30
CA ASP A 47 25.35 2.45 -4.73
C ASP A 47 24.00 3.15 -4.99
N SER A 48 24.07 4.26 -5.72
CA SER A 48 22.91 5.04 -6.14
C SER A 48 21.98 4.25 -7.08
N ARG A 49 22.53 3.38 -7.95
CA ARG A 49 21.73 2.55 -8.86
C ARG A 49 20.93 1.51 -8.10
N ALA A 50 21.56 0.83 -7.13
CA ALA A 50 20.87 -0.09 -6.22
C ALA A 50 19.76 0.62 -5.42
N THR A 51 20.04 1.82 -4.90
CA THR A 51 19.04 2.65 -4.18
C THR A 51 17.85 3.00 -5.07
N ILE A 52 18.09 3.43 -6.32
CA ILE A 52 17.04 3.72 -7.30
C ILE A 52 16.18 2.48 -7.59
N ALA A 53 16.81 1.32 -7.76
CA ALA A 53 16.10 0.07 -8.03
C ALA A 53 15.22 -0.35 -6.85
N ALA A 54 15.75 -0.30 -5.62
CA ALA A 54 15.00 -0.64 -4.42
C ALA A 54 13.81 0.31 -4.18
N LEU A 55 14.00 1.62 -4.39
CA LEU A 55 12.91 2.61 -4.26
C LEU A 55 11.81 2.41 -5.30
N ARG A 56 12.18 2.05 -6.55
CA ARG A 56 11.18 1.72 -7.58
C ARG A 56 10.37 0.49 -7.22
N HIS A 57 11.03 -0.54 -6.69
CA HIS A 57 10.36 -1.75 -6.23
C HIS A 57 9.35 -1.41 -5.12
N LEU A 58 9.78 -0.68 -4.08
CA LEU A 58 8.90 -0.26 -2.99
C LEU A 58 7.69 0.55 -3.50
N ILE A 59 7.91 1.51 -4.41
CA ILE A 59 6.81 2.29 -4.98
C ILE A 59 5.83 1.38 -5.74
N SER A 60 6.35 0.42 -6.52
CA SER A 60 5.54 -0.53 -7.26
C SER A 60 4.75 -1.48 -6.34
N GLU A 61 5.32 -1.89 -5.21
CA GLU A 61 4.61 -2.70 -4.20
C GLU A 61 3.46 -1.93 -3.58
N ILE A 62 3.71 -0.67 -3.21
CA ILE A 62 2.66 0.20 -2.66
C ILE A 62 1.56 0.42 -3.71
N GLU A 63 1.91 0.68 -4.97
CA GLU A 63 0.93 0.85 -6.05
C GLU A 63 0.13 -0.42 -6.32
N SER A 64 0.75 -1.59 -6.19
CA SER A 64 0.05 -2.88 -6.29
C SER A 64 -0.98 -3.03 -5.18
N ILE A 65 -0.61 -2.72 -3.93
CA ILE A 65 -1.52 -2.77 -2.78
C ILE A 65 -2.65 -1.74 -2.93
N GLU A 66 -2.33 -0.51 -3.38
CA GLU A 66 -3.33 0.52 -3.65
C GLU A 66 -4.30 0.15 -4.79
N SER A 67 -3.91 -0.81 -5.64
CA SER A 67 -4.77 -1.35 -6.70
C SER A 67 -5.68 -2.49 -6.26
N TYR A 68 -5.51 -3.01 -5.04
CA TYR A 68 -6.33 -4.10 -4.54
C TYR A 68 -7.80 -3.71 -4.45
N GLU A 69 -8.65 -4.61 -4.91
CA GLU A 69 -10.09 -4.50 -4.79
C GLU A 69 -10.59 -5.49 -3.74
N TYR A 70 -11.32 -4.98 -2.75
CA TYR A 70 -11.93 -5.81 -1.73
C TYR A 70 -13.35 -6.17 -2.16
N ILE A 71 -13.60 -7.44 -2.43
CA ILE A 71 -14.86 -7.93 -3.00
C ILE A 71 -15.62 -8.70 -1.93
N VAL A 72 -16.79 -8.19 -1.54
CA VAL A 72 -17.73 -8.90 -0.67
C VAL A 72 -18.77 -9.61 -1.53
N ILE A 73 -18.89 -10.92 -1.37
CA ILE A 73 -19.81 -11.78 -2.12
C ILE A 73 -20.88 -12.29 -1.16
N LEU A 74 -22.11 -11.82 -1.31
CA LEU A 74 -23.28 -12.35 -0.60
C LEU A 74 -23.85 -13.53 -1.40
N HIS A 75 -23.87 -14.71 -0.79
CA HIS A 75 -24.37 -15.92 -1.43
C HIS A 75 -25.87 -16.06 -1.20
N ASN A 76 -26.63 -15.92 -2.29
CA ASN A 76 -28.06 -16.19 -2.26
C ASN A 76 -28.28 -17.62 -2.73
N GLY A 77 -28.97 -18.44 -1.93
CA GLY A 77 -29.24 -19.86 -2.26
C GLY A 77 -30.06 -20.11 -3.53
N ASN A 78 -30.42 -19.06 -4.26
CA ASN A 78 -31.11 -19.08 -5.55
C ASN A 78 -30.14 -19.03 -6.76
N GLY A 79 -28.83 -19.11 -6.53
CA GLY A 79 -27.81 -19.16 -7.58
C GLY A 79 -27.33 -17.80 -8.10
N TYR A 80 -27.84 -16.70 -7.55
CA TYR A 80 -27.42 -15.33 -7.91
C TYR A 80 -26.68 -14.66 -6.75
N ASP A 81 -25.36 -14.79 -6.75
CA ASP A 81 -24.50 -14.12 -5.78
C ASP A 81 -24.42 -12.61 -6.07
N VAL A 82 -24.49 -11.80 -5.00
CA VAL A 82 -24.32 -10.35 -5.11
C VAL A 82 -22.88 -9.99 -4.77
N ARG A 83 -22.17 -9.44 -5.75
CA ARG A 83 -20.78 -8.98 -5.59
C ARG A 83 -20.75 -7.47 -5.41
N THR A 84 -20.07 -7.01 -4.37
CA THR A 84 -19.84 -5.58 -4.12
C THR A 84 -18.35 -5.32 -3.96
N VAL A 85 -17.83 -4.35 -4.71
CA VAL A 85 -16.41 -3.99 -4.73
C VAL A 85 -16.18 -2.76 -3.85
N TYR A 86 -15.13 -2.78 -3.04
CA TYR A 86 -14.70 -1.72 -2.15
C TYR A 86 -13.23 -1.41 -2.39
N LYS A 87 -12.87 -0.13 -2.27
CA LYS A 87 -11.47 0.33 -2.33
C LYS A 87 -10.77 0.32 -0.97
N SER A 88 -11.53 0.12 0.11
CA SER A 88 -11.03 0.11 1.49
C SER A 88 -11.31 -1.24 2.12
N GLU A 89 -10.28 -1.84 2.72
CA GLU A 89 -10.39 -3.06 3.52
C GLU A 89 -11.40 -2.88 4.65
N GLU A 90 -11.39 -1.73 5.31
CA GLU A 90 -12.24 -1.42 6.45
C GLU A 90 -13.72 -1.43 6.05
N GLU A 91 -14.05 -0.79 4.92
CA GLU A 91 -15.43 -0.76 4.40
C GLU A 91 -15.91 -2.16 4.01
N ALA A 92 -15.05 -2.94 3.34
CA ALA A 92 -15.36 -4.31 2.95
C ALA A 92 -15.57 -5.20 4.18
N LEU A 93 -14.71 -5.10 5.19
CA LEU A 93 -14.81 -5.83 6.46
C LEU A 93 -16.06 -5.42 7.22
N MET A 94 -16.42 -4.14 7.25
CA MET A 94 -17.64 -3.66 7.88
C MET A 94 -18.88 -4.29 7.23
N GLN A 95 -18.96 -4.29 5.89
CA GLN A 95 -20.09 -4.91 5.19
C GLN A 95 -20.11 -6.43 5.38
N PHE A 96 -18.95 -7.09 5.29
CA PHE A 96 -18.83 -8.52 5.56
C PHE A 96 -19.38 -8.87 6.95
N ARG A 97 -18.93 -8.15 7.99
CA ARG A 97 -19.41 -8.34 9.37
C ARG A 97 -20.91 -8.13 9.50
N ARG A 98 -21.46 -7.11 8.82
CA ARG A 98 -22.91 -6.87 8.78
C ARG A 98 -23.67 -8.07 8.20
N TYR A 99 -23.18 -8.69 7.14
CA TYR A 99 -23.81 -9.89 6.58
C TYR A 99 -23.72 -11.09 7.52
N VAL A 100 -22.55 -11.31 8.15
CA VAL A 100 -22.36 -12.39 9.14
C VAL A 100 -23.30 -12.23 10.33
N MET A 101 -23.42 -11.02 10.90
CA MET A 101 -24.33 -10.73 12.03
C MET A 101 -25.80 -10.97 11.69
N ASN A 102 -26.16 -10.90 10.41
CA ASN A 102 -27.52 -11.20 9.93
C ASN A 102 -27.68 -12.67 9.47
N ASN A 103 -26.79 -13.57 9.90
CA ASN A 103 -26.77 -14.99 9.53
C ASN A 103 -26.80 -15.23 8.01
N LYS A 104 -26.18 -14.34 7.22
CA LYS A 104 -26.05 -14.50 5.78
C LYS A 104 -24.78 -15.27 5.44
N LYS A 105 -24.86 -16.10 4.39
CA LYS A 105 -23.69 -16.75 3.81
C LYS A 105 -22.93 -15.72 2.96
N VAL A 106 -21.69 -15.42 3.32
CA VAL A 106 -20.90 -14.34 2.69
C VAL A 106 -19.43 -14.76 2.60
N SER A 107 -18.74 -14.28 1.57
CA SER A 107 -17.29 -14.39 1.40
C SER A 107 -16.66 -13.02 1.19
N LEU A 108 -15.40 -12.86 1.62
CA LEU A 108 -14.55 -11.70 1.34
C LEU A 108 -13.34 -12.18 0.54
N THR A 109 -13.03 -11.51 -0.55
CA THR A 109 -11.88 -11.82 -1.42
C THR A 109 -11.15 -10.54 -1.77
N ILE A 110 -9.83 -10.63 -1.93
CA ILE A 110 -8.97 -9.54 -2.39
C ILE A 110 -8.61 -9.86 -3.84
N GLY A 111 -8.92 -8.95 -4.75
CA GLY A 111 -8.68 -9.05 -6.19
C GLY A 111 -7.59 -8.12 -6.67
#